data_AF-A0A353GVV5-F1
#
_entry.id   AF-A0A353GVV5-F1
#
_cell.length_a   1.000
_cell.length_b   1.000
_cell.length_c   1.000
_cell.angle_alpha   90.00
_cell.angle_beta   90.00
_cell.angle_gamma   90.00
#
_symmetry.space_group_name_H-M   'P 1'
#
loop_
_entity.id
_entity.type
_entity.pdbx_description
1 polymer ?
#
loop_
_entity_poly.entity_id
_entity_poly.type
_entity_poly.pdbx_seq_one_letter_code
_entity_poly.pdbx_strand_id
1 'polypeptide(L)'
;MKLTIASNALGNIEEIWAYGENAIMVCLKNNKKFRATAVRNIYSGNQYKFAAFYEEEIAVKAGDVSHFIWAAANLTSEGGETVEYCLENALRYLNAIEA
;
A
#
# COMPACT_ATOMS: atom_id res chain seq x y z
N MET A 1 11.05 -0.41 11.52
CA MET A 1 10.96 0.48 10.33
C MET A 1 10.48 1.85 10.78
N LYS A 2 11.12 2.94 10.35
CA LYS A 2 10.67 4.32 10.65
C LYS A 2 10.40 5.03 9.33
N LEU A 3 9.11 5.23 9.00
CA LEU A 3 8.70 6.03 7.85
C LEU A 3 8.73 7.50 8.24
N THR A 4 9.27 8.36 7.37
CA THR A 4 9.38 9.80 7.62
C THR A 4 8.42 10.54 6.70
N ILE A 5 7.15 10.57 7.07
CA ILE A 5 6.14 11.38 6.39
C ILE A 5 5.51 12.32 7.41
N ALA A 6 5.48 13.61 7.08
CA ALA A 6 4.74 14.59 7.88
C ALA A 6 3.24 14.26 7.80
N SER A 7 2.57 14.10 8.94
CA SER A 7 1.16 13.67 9.01
C SER A 7 0.19 14.62 8.30
N ASN A 8 0.55 15.90 8.15
CA ASN A 8 -0.23 16.91 7.43
C ASN A 8 -0.13 16.80 5.90
N ALA A 9 0.72 15.92 5.36
CA ALA A 9 0.86 15.71 3.91
C ALA A 9 -0.11 14.66 3.34
N LEU A 10 -0.83 13.91 4.20
CA LEU A 10 -1.65 12.75 3.80
C LEU A 10 -3.16 13.02 3.98
N GLY A 11 -3.69 13.92 3.15
CA GLY A 11 -5.07 14.41 3.25
C GLY A 11 -6.17 13.36 3.04
N ASN A 12 -5.91 12.26 2.33
CA ASN A 12 -6.88 11.19 2.05
C ASN A 12 -6.70 9.95 2.95
N ILE A 13 -5.66 9.91 3.77
CA ILE A 13 -5.38 8.78 4.65
C ILE A 13 -5.94 9.07 6.04
N GLU A 14 -6.69 8.11 6.58
CA GLU A 14 -7.23 8.16 7.94
C GLU A 14 -6.27 7.47 8.92
N GLU A 15 -5.78 6.27 8.58
CA GLU A 15 -4.96 5.44 9.47
C GLU A 15 -3.86 4.71 8.70
N ILE A 16 -2.72 4.49 9.36
CA ILE A 16 -1.58 3.72 8.86
C ILE A 16 -1.08 2.81 9.96
N TRP A 17 -0.88 1.52 9.63
CA TRP A 17 -0.28 0.54 10.54
C TRP A 17 0.91 -0.14 9.89
N ALA A 18 1.94 -0.41 10.68
CA ALA A 18 2.99 -1.34 10.28
C ALA A 18 2.43 -2.75 10.21
N TYR A 19 2.79 -3.49 9.16
CA TYR A 19 2.40 -4.87 8.94
C TYR A 19 3.65 -5.70 8.64
N GLY A 20 4.34 -6.15 9.69
CA GLY A 20 5.65 -6.80 9.54
C GLY A 20 6.78 -5.81 9.20
N GLU A 21 7.87 -6.34 8.65
CA GLU A 21 9.11 -5.56 8.40
C GLU A 21 9.10 -4.79 7.08
N ASN A 22 8.31 -5.24 6.10
CA ASN A 22 8.31 -4.72 4.73
C ASN A 22 6.92 -4.39 4.18
N ALA A 23 5.91 -4.26 5.05
CA ALA A 23 4.58 -3.88 4.62
C ALA A 23 3.89 -2.92 5.58
N ILE A 24 2.90 -2.23 5.04
CA ILE A 24 2.00 -1.34 5.76
C ILE A 24 0.56 -1.63 5.34
N MET A 25 -0.35 -1.30 6.24
CA MET A 25 -1.78 -1.25 5.97
C MET A 25 -2.23 0.21 6.05
N VAL A 26 -3.07 0.62 5.11
CA VAL A 26 -3.50 1.99 4.91
C VAL A 26 -5.01 2.02 4.83
N CYS A 27 -5.66 2.81 5.69
CA CYS A 27 -7.10 3.10 5.59
C CYS A 27 -7.27 4.49 4.99
N LEU A 28 -8.00 4.56 3.87
CA LEU A 28 -8.38 5.82 3.25
C LEU A 28 -9.69 6.34 3.85
N LYS A 29 -9.92 7.65 3.77
CA LYS A 29 -11.14 8.30 4.29
C LYS A 29 -12.44 7.84 3.62
N ASN A 30 -12.37 7.20 2.46
CA ASN A 30 -13.52 6.57 1.79
C ASN A 30 -13.78 5.12 2.28
N ASN A 31 -13.14 4.68 3.36
CA ASN A 31 -13.16 3.33 3.93
C ASN A 31 -12.47 2.25 3.08
N LYS A 32 -11.80 2.59 1.97
CA LYS A 32 -10.98 1.62 1.26
C LYS A 32 -9.73 1.31 2.06
N LYS A 33 -9.41 0.03 2.17
CA LYS A 33 -8.19 -0.43 2.85
C LYS A 33 -7.25 -1.07 1.86
N PHE A 34 -5.99 -0.67 1.95
CA PHE A 34 -4.92 -1.22 1.13
C PHE A 34 -3.84 -1.82 2.02
N ARG A 35 -3.25 -2.93 1.56
CA ARG A 35 -1.96 -3.41 2.02
C ARG A 35 -0.93 -3.08 0.95
N ALA A 36 0.15 -2.42 1.33
CA ALA A 36 1.30 -2.19 0.47
C ALA A 36 2.50 -2.95 1.03
N THR A 37 3.10 -3.82 0.22
CA THR A 37 4.26 -4.63 0.58
C THR A 37 5.43 -4.29 -0.34
N ALA A 38 6.57 -3.89 0.22
CA ALA A 38 7.80 -3.70 -0.54
C ALA A 38 8.40 -5.08 -0.87
N VAL A 39 8.32 -5.45 -2.15
CA VAL A 39 8.86 -6.70 -2.68
C VAL A 39 10.21 -6.43 -3.33
N ARG A 40 11.19 -7.29 -3.04
CA ARG A 40 12.52 -7.17 -3.64
C ARG A 40 12.45 -7.53 -5.12
N ASN A 41 12.91 -6.61 -5.98
CA ASN A 41 13.07 -6.88 -7.39
C ASN A 41 14.32 -7.74 -7.60
N ILE A 42 14.13 -8.92 -8.18
CA ILE A 42 15.21 -9.87 -8.53
C ILE A 42 15.59 -9.83 -10.01
N TYR A 43 14.83 -9.10 -10.83
CA TYR A 43 15.06 -8.99 -12.27
C TYR A 43 16.13 -7.95 -12.61
N SER A 44 17.07 -8.32 -13.48
CA SER A 44 18.09 -7.40 -14.02
C SER A 44 17.44 -6.34 -14.90
N GLY A 45 17.75 -5.06 -14.67
CA GLY A 45 17.23 -3.93 -15.47
C GLY A 45 16.06 -3.19 -14.84
N ASN A 46 15.56 -3.62 -13.68
CA ASN A 46 14.61 -2.81 -12.93
C ASN A 46 15.30 -1.55 -12.37
N GLN A 47 14.62 -0.41 -12.51
CA GLN A 47 15.13 0.88 -12.04
C GLN A 47 15.27 0.95 -10.52
N TYR A 48 14.48 0.17 -9.79
CA TYR A 48 14.40 0.19 -8.32
C TYR A 48 14.70 -1.18 -7.70
N LYS A 49 15.36 -1.19 -6.55
CA LYS A 49 15.63 -2.43 -5.77
C LYS A 49 14.37 -3.07 -5.17
N PHE A 50 13.38 -2.26 -4.80
CA PHE A 50 12.09 -2.71 -4.29
C PHE A 50 10.94 -2.09 -5.09
N ALA A 51 9.85 -2.85 -5.27
CA ALA A 51 8.60 -2.37 -5.82
C ALA A 51 7.44 -2.67 -4.88
N ALA A 52 6.44 -1.80 -4.83
CA ALA A 52 5.27 -1.99 -4.01
C ALA A 52 4.31 -2.98 -4.69
N PHE A 53 3.94 -4.03 -3.96
CA PHE A 53 2.80 -4.88 -4.28
C PHE A 53 1.60 -4.43 -3.45
N TYR A 54 0.46 -4.24 -4.11
CA TYR A 54 -0.76 -3.75 -3.48
C TYR A 54 -1.82 -4.83 -3.42
N GLU A 55 -2.53 -4.85 -2.29
CA GLU A 55 -3.77 -5.60 -2.13
C GLU A 55 -4.85 -4.64 -1.63
N GLU A 56 -6.07 -4.74 -2.16
CA GLU A 56 -7.25 -4.02 -1.68
C GLU A 56 -8.16 -4.99 -0.92
N GLU A 57 -8.70 -4.55 0.22
CA GLU A 57 -9.75 -5.29 0.93
C GLU A 57 -11.07 -5.13 0.17
N ILE A 58 -11.60 -6.23 -0.36
CA ILE A 58 -12.88 -6.26 -1.05
C ILE A 58 -13.88 -7.13 -0.29
N ALA A 59 -15.13 -6.67 -0.24
CA ALA A 59 -16.24 -7.45 0.28
C ALA A 59 -16.82 -8.34 -0.83
N VAL A 60 -16.85 -9.64 -0.61
CA VAL A 60 -17.45 -10.63 -1.51
C VAL A 60 -18.64 -11.28 -0.82
N LYS A 61 -19.77 -11.36 -1.52
CA LYS A 61 -20.96 -12.06 -1.03
C LYS A 61 -20.94 -13.51 -1.47
N ALA A 62 -21.11 -14.43 -0.52
CA ALA A 62 -21.32 -15.85 -0.77
C ALA A 62 -22.63 -16.28 -0.09
N GLY A 63 -23.73 -16.29 -0.86
CA GLY A 63 -25.08 -16.41 -0.30
C GLY A 63 -25.43 -15.18 0.55
N ASP A 64 -25.90 -15.42 1.78
CA ASP A 64 -26.30 -14.38 2.74
C ASP A 64 -25.15 -13.84 3.61
N VAL A 65 -23.92 -14.35 3.41
CA VAL A 65 -22.75 -13.97 4.20
C VAL A 65 -21.81 -13.08 3.38
N SER A 66 -21.35 -11.98 4.00
CA SER A 66 -20.29 -11.13 3.46
C SER A 66 -18.94 -11.57 4.01
N HIS A 67 -17.99 -11.81 3.11
CA HIS A 67 -16.59 -12.10 3.43
C HIS A 67 -15.70 -10.94 2.99
N PHE A 68 -14.66 -10.63 3.76
CA PHE A 68 -13.62 -9.68 3.36
C PHE A 68 -12.40 -10.46 2.89
N ILE A 69 -11.94 -10.19 1.66
CA ILE A 69 -10.75 -10.81 1.09
C ILE A 69 -9.77 -9.74 0.61
N TRP A 70 -8.49 -10.09 0.59
CA TRP A 70 -7.44 -9.24 0.02
C TRP A 70 -7.23 -9.63 -1.43
N ALA A 71 -7.54 -8.72 -2.35
CA ALA A 71 -7.37 -8.92 -3.78
C ALA A 71 -6.17 -8.12 -4.28
N ALA A 72 -5.34 -8.73 -5.13
CA ALA A 72 -4.23 -8.04 -5.77
C ALA A 72 -4.75 -6.82 -6.56
N ALA A 73 -4.23 -5.64 -6.24
CA ALA A 73 -4.59 -4.39 -6.89
C ALA A 73 -3.49 -4.01 -7.88
N ASN A 74 -3.87 -3.86 -9.16
CA ASN A 74 -2.93 -3.44 -10.19
C ASN A 74 -2.80 -1.92 -10.19
N LEU A 75 -1.96 -1.41 -9.29
CA LEU A 75 -1.68 0.00 -9.12
C LEU A 75 -0.29 0.33 -9.65
N THR A 76 -0.17 1.47 -10.33
CA THR A 76 1.13 2.01 -10.72
C THR A 76 1.84 2.53 -9.48
N SER A 77 3.13 2.26 -9.33
CA SER A 77 3.89 2.80 -8.20
C SER A 77 5.36 2.94 -8.54
N GLU A 78 5.95 4.01 -8.00
CA GLU A 78 7.39 4.20 -8.02
C GLU A 78 8.00 3.37 -6.88
N GLY A 79 8.98 2.53 -7.22
CA GLY A 79 9.69 1.70 -6.27
C GLY A 79 10.64 2.50 -5.37
N GLY A 80 11.59 1.81 -4.74
CA GLY A 80 12.63 2.46 -3.96
C GLY A 80 13.88 1.63 -3.74
N GLU A 81 14.97 2.29 -3.36
CA GLU A 81 16.25 1.63 -3.03
C GLU A 81 16.24 0.95 -1.66
N THR A 82 15.32 1.37 -0.78
CA THR A 82 15.06 0.76 0.53
C THR A 82 13.60 0.39 0.67
N VAL A 83 13.29 -0.49 1.62
CA VAL A 83 11.92 -0.84 2.00
C VAL A 83 11.16 0.41 2.44
N GLU A 84 11.77 1.23 3.28
CA GLU A 84 11.20 2.48 3.77
C GLU A 84 10.83 3.41 2.62
N TYR A 85 11.74 3.65 1.69
CA TYR A 85 11.51 4.58 0.60
C TYR A 85 10.43 4.07 -0.37
N CYS A 86 10.42 2.76 -0.64
CA CYS A 86 9.38 2.12 -1.42
C CYS A 86 7.98 2.30 -0.77
N LEU A 87 7.89 2.12 0.55
CA LEU A 87 6.62 2.25 1.27
C LEU A 87 6.20 3.73 1.45
N GLU A 88 7.15 4.65 1.54
CA GLU A 88 6.87 6.09 1.51
C GLU A 88 6.28 6.52 0.16
N ASN A 89 6.84 6.04 -0.95
CA ASN A 89 6.29 6.28 -2.28
C ASN A 89 4.90 5.64 -2.43
N ALA A 90 4.72 4.42 -1.90
CA ALA A 90 3.42 3.77 -1.89
C ALA A 90 2.36 4.58 -1.13
N LEU A 91 2.71 5.15 0.03
CA LEU A 91 1.82 6.02 0.80
C LEU A 91 1.44 7.30 0.04
N ARG A 92 2.42 7.94 -0.62
CA ARG A 92 2.15 9.12 -1.45
C ARG A 92 1.19 8.80 -2.59
N TYR A 93 1.37 7.65 -3.23
CA TYR A 93 0.48 7.19 -4.28
C TYR A 93 -0.92 6.93 -3.75
N LEU A 94 -1.08 6.07 -2.73
CA LEU A 94 -2.38 5.76 -2.13
C LEU A 94 -3.14 7.01 -1.64
N ASN A 95 -2.42 7.99 -1.10
CA ASN A 95 -3.00 9.28 -0.72
C ASN A 95 -3.51 10.12 -1.90
N ALA A 96 -2.92 9.94 -3.09
CA ALA A 96 -3.29 10.65 -4.31
C ALA A 96 -4.38 9.91 -5.12
N ILE A 97 -4.65 8.63 -4.84
CA ILE A 97 -5.80 7.93 -5.41
C ILE A 97 -7.05 8.60 -4.83
N GLU A 98 -7.82 9.29 -5.67
CA GLU A 98 -9.04 9.98 -5.25
C GLU A 98 -10.04 9.03 -4.58
N ALA A 99 -10.78 9.61 -3.63
CA ALA A 99 -11.86 8.98 -2.88
C ALA A 99 -13.00 8.48 -3.78
#